data_AF-A0A432P1X8-F1
#
_entry.id   AF-A0A432P1X8-F1
#
_cell.length_a   1.000
_cell.length_b   1.000
_cell.length_c   1.000
_cell.angle_alpha   90.00
_cell.angle_beta   90.00
_cell.angle_gamma   90.00
#
_symmetry.space_group_name_H-M   'P 1'
#
loop_
_entity.id
_entity.type
_entity.pdbx_description
1 polymer ?
#
loop_
_entity_poly.entity_id
_entity_poly.type
_entity_poly.pdbx_seq_one_letter_code
_entity_poly.pdbx_strand_id
1 'polypeptide(L)' 'MQVDAQLYNELGYGEISQSMINVGIRNFYWKAKVERAGAGSKMTVYSGNTINNGAAIKRVSAWADGKQGC' A
#
# COMPACT_ATOMS: atom_id res chain seq x y z
N MET A 1 1.95 15.17 0.38
CA MET A 1 1.64 13.73 0.25
C MET A 1 1.81 13.39 -1.22
N GLN A 2 2.71 12.47 -1.55
CA GLN A 2 2.97 12.07 -2.93
C GLN A 2 2.66 10.58 -3.06
N VAL A 3 1.91 10.22 -4.09
CA VAL A 3 1.56 8.85 -4.44
C VAL A 3 2.18 8.57 -5.80
N ASP A 4 2.94 7.48 -5.88
CA ASP A 4 3.57 6.99 -7.09
C ASP A 4 3.03 5.59 -7.38
N ALA A 5 2.77 5.28 -8.66
CA ALA A 5 2.33 3.97 -9.09
C ALA A 5 3.24 3.48 -10.22
N GLN A 6 3.72 2.25 -10.11
CA GLN A 6 4.64 1.64 -11.07
C GLN A 6 4.14 0.25 -11.45
N LEU A 7 4.13 -0.05 -12.74
CA LEU A 7 3.89 -1.40 -13.25
C LEU A 7 5.24 -2.06 -13.57
N TYR A 8 5.45 -3.26 -13.02
CA TYR A 8 6.62 -4.09 -13.29
C TYR A 8 6.16 -5.28 -14.13
N ASN A 9 5.90 -5.03 -15.41
CA ASN A 9 5.33 -6.02 -16.33
C ASN A 9 6.17 -7.30 -16.41
N GLU A 10 7.50 -7.16 -16.44
CA GLU A 10 8.45 -8.28 -16.48
C GLU A 10 8.40 -9.16 -15.22
N LEU A 11 7.99 -8.58 -14.09
CA LEU A 11 7.89 -9.26 -12.80
C LEU A 11 6.44 -9.64 -12.45
N GLY A 12 5.48 -9.30 -13.31
CA GLY A 12 4.07 -9.65 -13.16
C GLY A 12 3.33 -8.97 -12.00
N TYR A 13 3.81 -7.81 -11.51
CA TYR A 13 3.16 -7.09 -10.42
C TYR A 13 3.09 -5.58 -10.65
N GLY A 14 2.09 -4.96 -10.04
CA GLY A 14 1.97 -3.52 -9.90
C GLY A 14 2.29 -3.10 -8.46
N GLU A 15 2.80 -1.89 -8.31
CA GLU A 15 3.13 -1.31 -7.02
C GLU A 15 2.57 0.10 -6.90
N ILE A 16 1.95 0.40 -5.77
CA ILE A 16 1.56 1.75 -5.38
C ILE A 16 2.36 2.11 -4.14
N SER A 17 3.07 3.23 -4.17
CA SER A 17 3.85 3.74 -3.06
C SER A 17 3.35 5.12 -2.67
N GLN A 18 3.25 5.39 -1.38
CA GLN A 18 2.87 6.70 -0.86
C GLN A 18 3.94 7.18 0.12
N SER A 19 4.49 8.36 -0.16
CA SER A 19 5.39 9.04 0.75
C SER A 19 4.63 9.98 1.69
N MET A 20 4.87 9.80 2.98
CA MET A 20 4.33 10.64 4.04
C MET A 20 5.47 11.36 4.75
N ILE A 21 5.25 12.64 5.08
CA ILE A 21 6.18 13.47 5.85
C ILE A 21 5.63 13.58 7.27
N ASN A 22 6.44 13.26 8.28
CA ASN A 22 6.09 13.46 9.68
C ASN A 22 7.16 14.34 10.35
N VAL A 23 6.73 15.42 11.01
CA VAL A 23 7.55 16.32 11.87
C VAL A 23 8.98 16.59 11.36
N GLY A 24 9.13 17.05 10.12
CA GLY A 24 10.43 17.53 9.60
C GLY A 24 11.45 16.46 9.23
N ILE A 25 11.20 15.18 9.51
CA ILE A 25 12.04 14.05 9.06
C ILE A 25 11.29 13.34 7.94
N ARG A 26 11.84 13.43 6.72
CA ARG A 26 11.34 12.69 5.56
C ARG A 26 11.65 11.20 5.74
N ASN A 27 10.66 10.36 5.38
CA ASN A 27 10.76 9.02 4.78
C ASN A 27 9.88 7.98 5.49
N PHE A 28 8.57 8.05 5.26
CA PHE A 28 7.70 6.88 5.47
C PHE A 28 7.12 6.48 4.14
N TYR A 29 7.30 5.20 3.79
CA TYR A 29 6.71 4.59 2.61
C TYR A 29 5.61 3.65 3.06
N TRP A 30 4.38 3.96 2.64
CA TRP A 30 3.36 2.93 2.51
C TRP A 30 3.50 2.36 1.11
N LYS A 31 3.41 1.03 0.96
CA LYS A 31 3.54 0.35 -0.32
C LYS A 31 2.51 -0.76 -0.40
N ALA A 32 1.75 -0.80 -1.48
CA ALA A 32 0.91 -1.94 -1.85
C ALA A 32 1.46 -2.56 -3.13
N LYS A 33 1.85 -3.84 -3.04
CA LYS A 33 2.20 -4.68 -4.18
C LYS A 33 0.98 -5.52 -4.55
N VAL A 34 0.53 -5.47 -5.79
CA VAL A 34 -0.55 -6.31 -6.31
C VAL A 34 0.01 -7.23 -7.38
N GLU A 35 -0.09 -8.54 -7.17
CA GLU A 35 0.39 -9.57 -8.07
C GLU A 35 -0.71 -10.58 -8.40
N ARG A 36 -0.62 -11.24 -9.55
CA ARG A 36 -1.56 -12.33 -9.88
C ARG A 36 -1.32 -13.53 -8.97
N ALA A 37 -2.40 -14.15 -8.49
CA ALA A 37 -2.35 -15.35 -7.67
C ALA A 37 -3.44 -16.33 -8.11
N GLY A 38 -3.07 -17.27 -9.00
CA GLY A 38 -4.00 -18.23 -9.58
C GLY A 38 -5.14 -17.53 -10.34
N ALA A 39 -6.39 -17.84 -9.97
CA ALA A 39 -7.59 -17.22 -10.53
C ALA A 39 -7.88 -15.81 -9.97
N GLY A 40 -7.07 -15.30 -9.03
CA GLY A 40 -7.29 -14.01 -8.37
C GLY A 40 -6.05 -13.13 -8.31
N SER A 41 -6.03 -12.21 -7.35
CA SER A 41 -4.92 -11.31 -7.08
C SER A 41 -4.52 -11.40 -5.62
N LYS A 42 -3.22 -11.26 -5.35
CA LYS A 42 -2.67 -11.12 -4.01
C LYS A 42 -2.18 -9.70 -3.84
N MET A 43 -2.62 -9.05 -2.77
CA MET A 43 -2.12 -7.74 -2.36
C MET A 43 -1.24 -7.90 -1.12
N THR A 44 -0.02 -7.39 -1.18
CA THR A 44 0.88 -7.31 -0.03
C THR A 44 1.09 -5.85 0.34
N VAL A 45 0.82 -5.51 1.60
CA VAL A 45 0.88 -4.13 2.09
C VAL A 45 2.04 -4.00 3.07
N TYR A 46 2.88 -3.00 2.86
CA TYR A 46 3.99 -2.64 3.73
C TYR A 46 3.77 -1.23 4.26
N SER A 47 3.89 -1.04 5.57
CA SER A 47 3.84 0.27 6.21
C SER A 47 5.07 0.45 7.10
N GLY A 48 5.92 1.40 6.75
CA GLY A 48 7.16 1.67 7.49
C GLY A 48 6.97 2.33 8.86
N ASN A 49 5.75 2.77 9.21
CA ASN A 49 5.46 3.37 10.51
C ASN A 49 4.76 2.34 11.43
N THR A 50 5.48 1.78 12.40
CA THR A 50 4.94 0.81 13.37
C THR A 50 3.80 1.38 14.23
N ILE A 51 3.81 2.68 14.53
CA ILE A 51 2.80 3.34 15.38
C ILE A 51 1.44 3.38 14.70
N ASN A 52 1.39 3.59 13.38
CA ASN A 52 0.14 3.69 12.61
C ASN A 52 -0.08 2.49 11.67
N ASN A 53 0.74 1.45 11.78
CA ASN A 53 0.69 0.25 10.94
C ASN A 53 -0.67 -0.45 11.06
N GLY A 54 -1.15 -0.63 12.29
CA GLY A 54 -2.44 -1.27 12.55
C GLY A 54 -3.62 -0.53 11.91
N ALA A 55 -3.64 0.81 11.99
CA ALA A 55 -4.69 1.62 11.36
C ALA A 55 -4.61 1.60 9.83
N ALA A 56 -3.39 1.66 9.27
CA ALA A 56 -3.17 1.58 7.82
C ALA A 56 -3.59 0.22 7.25
N ILE A 57 -3.17 -0.89 7.87
CA ILE A 57 -3.60 -2.24 7.49
C ILE A 57 -5.13 -2.35 7.58
N LYS A 58 -5.73 -1.89 8.69
CA LYS A 58 -7.18 -1.95 8.88
C LYS A 58 -7.95 -1.19 7.80
N ARG A 59 -7.47 0.00 7.38
CA ARG A 59 -8.08 0.76 6.28
C ARG A 59 -7.96 0.05 4.94
N VAL A 60 -6.79 -0.53 4.64
CA VAL A 60 -6.59 -1.25 3.37
C VAL A 60 -7.42 -2.53 3.32
N SER A 61 -7.48 -3.29 4.41
CA SER A 61 -8.37 -4.46 4.53
C SER A 61 -9.84 -4.05 4.41
N ALA A 62 -10.27 -2.98 5.08
CA ALA A 62 -11.64 -2.48 4.97
C ALA A 62 -11.99 -2.07 3.54
N TRP A 63 -11.09 -1.40 2.83
CA TRP A 63 -11.27 -1.08 1.41
C TRP A 63 -11.38 -2.34 0.55
N ALA A 64 -10.53 -3.35 0.79
CA ALA A 64 -10.59 -4.63 0.09
C ALA A 64 -11.92 -5.38 0.35
N ASP A 65 -12.50 -5.22 1.54
CA ASP A 65 -13.84 -5.72 1.90
C ASP A 65 -14.99 -4.84 1.33
N GLY A 66 -14.68 -3.83 0.50
CA GLY A 66 -15.66 -2.96 -0.14
C GLY A 66 -16.16 -1.79 0.72
N LYS A 67 -15.54 -1.52 1.88
CA LYS A 67 -15.90 -0.38 2.73
C LYS A 67 -15.19 0.89 2.20
N GLN A 68 -15.97 1.77 1.59
CA GLN A 68 -15.47 3.00 0.94
C GLN A 68 -15.38 4.23 1.87
N GLY A 69 -15.65 4.07 3.17
CA GLY A 69 -15.51 5.14 4.14
C GLY A 69 -14.04 5.43 4.44
N CYS A 70 -13.50 6.51 3.86
CA CYS A 70 -12.14 6.99 4.07
C CYS A 70 -11.92 7.57 5.47
#